data_AF-A0A543EW15-F1
#
_entry.id   AF-A0A543EW15-F1
#
_cell.length_a   1.000
_cell.length_b   1.000
_cell.length_c   1.000
_cell.angle_alpha   90.00
_cell.angle_beta   90.00
_cell.angle_gamma   90.00
#
_symmetry.space_group_name_H-M   'P 1'
#
loop_
_entity.id
_entity.type
_entity.pdbx_description
1 polymer ?
#
loop_
_entity_poly.entity_id
_entity_poly.type
_entity_poly.pdbx_seq_one_letter_code
_entity_poly.pdbx_strand_id
1 'polypeptide(L)'
;MALSRLAQEFADEIAGHDWLDAPYRWDQAGHRREHDRKAAGTQTLTPEETLNLLRNVVAVTTQVLRHRDPNLDVYEFAEACGLDTRTHSGRSRDGGYVAAIRWESDGVACAPGRRRGQ
;
A
#
# COMPACT_ATOMS: atom_id res chain seq x y z
N MET A 1 -0.43 -16.71 -6.73
CA MET A 1 0.93 -17.26 -6.81
C MET A 1 1.63 -16.72 -5.59
N ALA A 2 2.18 -17.55 -4.71
CA ALA A 2 2.78 -17.04 -3.47
C ALA A 2 3.74 -15.88 -3.74
N LEU A 3 3.56 -14.78 -3.03
CA LEU A 3 4.41 -13.59 -3.13
C LEU A 3 5.88 -13.98 -2.91
N SER A 4 6.79 -13.27 -3.58
CA SER A 4 8.21 -13.40 -3.25
C SER A 4 8.41 -13.05 -1.78
N ARG A 5 9.41 -13.67 -1.13
CA ARG A 5 9.69 -13.43 0.30
C ARG A 5 9.82 -11.93 0.62
N LEU A 6 10.52 -11.19 -0.24
CA LEU A 6 10.69 -9.75 -0.07
C LEU A 6 9.36 -9.00 -0.16
N ALA A 7 8.51 -9.34 -1.14
CA ALA A 7 7.18 -8.74 -1.26
C ALA A 7 6.30 -9.08 -0.04
N GLN A 8 6.36 -10.30 0.46
CA GLN A 8 5.62 -10.68 1.68
C GLN A 8 6.10 -9.89 2.90
N GLU A 9 7.41 -9.78 3.12
CA GLU A 9 7.97 -9.01 4.26
C GLU A 9 7.57 -7.53 4.19
N PHE A 10 7.52 -6.92 2.99
CA PHE A 10 6.98 -5.56 2.83
C PHE A 10 5.48 -5.49 3.12
N ALA A 11 4.70 -6.47 2.67
CA ALA A 11 3.26 -6.49 2.89
C ALA A 11 2.92 -6.64 4.37
N ASP A 12 3.62 -7.53 5.08
CA ASP A 12 3.43 -7.76 6.52
C ASP A 12 3.74 -6.49 7.33
N GLU A 13 4.82 -5.78 7.00
CA GLU A 13 5.17 -4.52 7.65
C GLU A 13 4.13 -3.41 7.37
N ILE A 14 3.68 -3.28 6.12
CA ILE A 14 2.65 -2.31 5.74
C ILE A 14 1.32 -2.61 6.45
N ALA A 15 0.93 -3.88 6.53
CA ALA A 15 -0.30 -4.31 7.17
C ALA A 15 -0.26 -4.14 8.71
N GLY A 16 0.93 -4.28 9.31
CA GLY A 16 1.15 -4.10 10.74
C GLY A 16 1.24 -2.66 11.22
N HIS A 17 1.37 -1.70 10.30
CA HIS A 17 1.51 -0.27 10.63
C HIS A 17 0.16 0.38 10.99
N ASP A 18 0.14 1.23 12.01
CA ASP A 18 -1.03 2.07 12.31
C ASP A 18 -1.07 3.31 11.39
N TRP A 19 -1.97 3.26 10.41
CA TRP A 19 -2.12 4.34 9.43
C TRP A 19 -3.00 5.50 9.91
N LEU A 20 -3.75 5.34 11.00
CA LEU A 20 -4.76 6.33 11.43
C LEU A 20 -4.14 7.65 11.90
N ASP A 21 -2.92 7.64 12.44
CA ASP A 21 -2.21 8.85 12.89
C ASP A 21 -0.83 9.01 12.24
N ALA A 22 -0.52 8.21 11.22
CA ALA A 22 0.75 8.24 10.49
C ALA A 22 1.21 9.64 10.02
N PRO A 23 0.33 10.57 9.58
CA PRO A 23 0.77 11.92 9.22
C PRO A 23 1.20 12.80 10.40
N TYR A 24 0.75 12.45 11.61
CA TYR A 24 0.91 13.28 12.81
C TYR A 24 1.97 12.73 13.77
N ARG A 25 2.40 11.46 13.59
CA ARG A 25 3.33 10.77 14.46
C ARG A 25 4.31 9.88 13.71
N TRP A 26 5.57 9.88 14.16
CA TRP A 26 6.68 9.22 13.48
C TRP A 26 7.08 7.87 14.12
N ASP A 27 6.42 7.41 15.19
CA ASP A 27 6.82 6.26 16.01
C ASP A 27 6.00 4.96 15.79
N GLN A 28 5.28 4.83 14.66
CA GLN A 28 4.18 3.88 14.50
C GLN A 28 4.51 2.49 13.92
N ALA A 29 5.76 2.21 13.49
CA ALA A 29 6.17 0.90 12.96
C ALA A 29 6.18 -0.26 14.00
N GLY A 30 5.69 -0.01 15.21
CA GLY A 30 5.51 -1.03 16.25
C GLY A 30 4.65 -0.54 17.42
N HIS A 31 3.87 0.51 17.18
CA HIS A 31 3.08 1.13 18.24
C HIS A 31 1.77 0.37 18.43
N ARG A 32 1.36 0.22 19.70
CA ARG A 32 0.05 -0.30 20.06
C ARG A 32 -0.68 0.79 20.82
N ARG A 33 -1.80 1.27 20.26
CA ARG A 33 -2.67 2.27 20.91
C ARG A 33 -3.06 1.91 22.34
N GLU A 34 -3.19 0.62 22.62
CA GLU A 34 -3.50 0.10 23.96
C GLU A 34 -2.46 0.48 25.02
N HIS A 35 -1.22 0.77 24.61
CA HIS A 35 -0.12 1.15 25.50
C HIS A 35 0.07 2.66 25.60
N ASP A 36 -0.69 3.46 24.82
CA ASP A 36 -0.58 4.91 24.85
C ASP A 36 -1.29 5.50 26.06
N ARG A 37 -0.60 6.43 26.74
CA ARG A 37 -1.26 7.27 27.76
C ARG A 37 -2.22 8.21 27.05
N LYS A 38 -3.35 8.55 27.71
CA LYS A 38 -4.49 9.38 27.25
C LYS A 38 -4.17 10.74 26.55
N ALA A 39 -2.90 11.12 26.40
CA ALA A 39 -2.43 12.35 25.77
C ALA A 39 -2.05 12.18 24.28
N ALA A 40 -2.19 10.99 23.70
CA ALA A 40 -2.00 10.77 22.26
C ALA A 40 -2.93 11.71 21.48
N GLY A 41 -2.36 12.50 20.57
CA GLY A 41 -3.01 13.62 19.90
C GLY A 41 -4.41 13.29 19.38
N THR A 42 -5.35 14.22 19.59
CA THR A 42 -6.76 14.09 19.18
C THR A 42 -6.97 14.03 17.67
N GLN A 43 -5.93 14.20 16.87
CA GLN A 43 -6.02 14.25 15.42
C GLN A 43 -5.70 12.87 14.83
N THR A 44 -6.73 12.23 14.30
CA THR A 44 -6.65 10.97 13.55
C THR A 44 -7.30 11.17 12.20
N LEU A 45 -6.79 10.48 11.19
CA LEU A 45 -7.43 10.36 9.90
C LEU A 45 -8.78 9.66 10.03
N THR A 46 -9.71 10.04 9.16
CA THR A 46 -10.93 9.27 8.92
C THR A 46 -10.58 7.93 8.26
N PRO A 47 -11.49 6.92 8.29
CA PRO A 47 -11.27 5.65 7.61
C PRO A 47 -10.96 5.80 6.11
N GLU A 48 -11.60 6.77 5.45
CA GLU A 48 -11.36 7.04 4.02
C GLU A 48 -9.98 7.65 3.77
N GLU A 49 -9.56 8.63 4.57
CA GLU A 49 -8.22 9.22 4.47
C GLU A 49 -7.13 8.19 4.77
N THR A 50 -7.35 7.34 5.76
CA THR A 50 -6.46 6.23 6.12
C THR A 50 -6.31 5.25 4.96
N LEU A 51 -7.43 4.87 4.34
CA LEU A 51 -7.44 3.99 3.17
C LEU A 51 -6.71 4.63 1.98
N ASN A 52 -6.90 5.92 1.74
CA ASN A 52 -6.21 6.64 0.66
C ASN A 52 -4.70 6.74 0.92
N LEU A 53 -4.27 6.95 2.17
CA LEU A 53 -2.87 6.92 2.55
C LEU A 53 -2.26 5.53 2.30
N LEU A 54 -2.91 4.48 2.80
CA LEU A 54 -2.49 3.09 2.59
C LEU A 54 -2.38 2.76 1.10
N ARG A 55 -3.40 3.11 0.29
CA ARG A 55 -3.39 2.93 -1.17
C ARG A 55 -2.16 3.59 -1.82
N ASN A 56 -1.82 4.82 -1.42
CA ASN A 56 -0.67 5.52 -1.97
C ASN A 56 0.65 4.82 -1.60
N VAL A 57 0.81 4.39 -0.35
CA VAL A 57 2.00 3.64 0.11
C VAL A 57 2.13 2.33 -0.65
N VAL A 58 1.06 1.53 -0.72
CA VAL A 58 1.06 0.24 -1.43
C VAL A 58 1.36 0.44 -2.91
N ALA A 59 0.79 1.46 -3.56
CA ALA A 59 1.06 1.74 -4.98
C ALA A 59 2.54 2.11 -5.23
N VAL A 60 3.15 2.92 -4.36
CA VAL A 60 4.57 3.29 -4.47
C VAL A 60 5.47 2.07 -4.27
N THR A 61 5.19 1.25 -3.25
CA THR A 61 5.96 0.02 -2.99
C THR A 61 5.81 -0.97 -4.15
N THR A 62 4.60 -1.10 -4.69
CA THR A 62 4.31 -1.97 -5.83
C THR A 62 5.02 -1.52 -7.10
N GLN A 63 5.13 -0.22 -7.35
CA GLN A 63 5.92 0.29 -8.47
C GLN A 63 7.35 -0.26 -8.44
N VAL A 64 7.98 -0.24 -7.25
CA VAL A 64 9.36 -0.70 -7.07
C VAL A 64 9.44 -2.22 -7.18
N LEU A 65 8.55 -2.94 -6.50
CA LEU A 65 8.56 -4.40 -6.49
C LEU A 65 8.25 -4.96 -7.88
N ARG A 66 7.26 -4.43 -8.59
CA ARG A 66 6.89 -4.86 -9.94
C ARG A 66 7.97 -4.54 -10.97
N HIS A 67 8.73 -3.46 -10.78
CA HIS A 67 9.89 -3.16 -11.63
C HIS A 67 11.02 -4.17 -11.42
N ARG A 68 11.25 -4.62 -10.18
CA ARG A 68 12.28 -5.63 -9.85
C ARG A 68 11.83 -7.07 -10.14
N ASP A 69 10.56 -7.35 -9.97
CA ASP A 69 9.91 -8.64 -10.23
C ASP A 69 8.72 -8.43 -11.19
N PRO A 70 8.97 -8.57 -12.51
CA PRO A 70 7.92 -8.47 -13.52
C PRO A 70 6.82 -9.53 -13.43
N ASN A 71 6.92 -10.50 -12.52
CA ASN A 71 5.89 -11.52 -12.31
C ASN A 71 5.02 -11.28 -11.06
N LEU A 72 5.33 -10.27 -10.24
CA LEU A 72 4.56 -9.92 -9.04
C LEU A 72 3.05 -9.75 -9.34
N ASP A 73 2.19 -10.54 -8.70
CA ASP A 73 0.74 -10.27 -8.73
C ASP A 73 0.44 -9.06 -7.84
N VAL A 74 0.18 -7.93 -8.50
CA VAL A 74 -0.04 -6.64 -7.83
C VAL A 74 -1.29 -6.64 -6.95
N TYR A 75 -2.28 -7.47 -7.25
CA TYR A 75 -3.49 -7.59 -6.45
C TYR A 75 -3.27 -8.45 -5.23
N GLU A 76 -2.56 -9.58 -5.38
CA GLU A 76 -2.19 -10.44 -4.25
C GLU A 76 -1.32 -9.66 -3.25
N PHE A 77 -0.39 -8.83 -3.73
CA PHE A 77 0.39 -7.95 -2.87
C PHE A 77 -0.46 -6.90 -2.16
N ALA A 78 -1.41 -6.26 -2.87
CA ALA A 78 -2.29 -5.27 -2.26
C ALA A 78 -3.20 -5.88 -1.18
N GLU A 79 -3.75 -7.07 -1.42
CA GLU A 79 -4.53 -7.82 -0.44
C GLU A 79 -3.69 -8.20 0.78
N ALA A 80 -2.44 -8.63 0.58
CA ALA A 80 -1.51 -8.91 1.67
C ALA A 80 -1.16 -7.66 2.51
N CYS A 81 -1.16 -6.47 1.89
CA CYS A 81 -1.00 -5.20 2.59
C CYS A 81 -2.26 -4.73 3.35
N GLY A 82 -3.36 -5.47 3.27
CA GLY A 82 -4.63 -5.13 3.92
C GLY A 82 -5.59 -4.27 3.09
N LEU A 83 -5.35 -4.11 1.77
CA LEU A 83 -6.30 -3.45 0.89
C LEU A 83 -7.35 -4.44 0.37
N ASP A 84 -8.63 -4.09 0.50
CA ASP A 84 -9.66 -4.78 -0.26
C ASP A 84 -9.56 -4.37 -1.73
N THR A 85 -9.16 -5.32 -2.57
CA THR A 85 -9.03 -5.09 -4.02
C THR A 85 -10.31 -5.34 -4.78
N ARG A 86 -11.42 -5.65 -4.11
CA ARG A 86 -12.72 -5.88 -4.74
C ARG A 86 -13.53 -4.59 -4.79
N THR A 87 -14.31 -4.43 -5.85
CA THR A 87 -15.29 -3.35 -5.94
C THR A 87 -16.37 -3.52 -4.87
N HIS A 88 -17.09 -2.45 -4.54
CA HIS A 88 -18.24 -2.48 -3.61
C HIS A 88 -19.33 -3.51 -4.01
N SER A 89 -19.37 -3.91 -5.29
CA SER A 89 -20.24 -4.98 -5.81
C SER A 89 -19.69 -6.41 -5.62
N GLY A 90 -18.49 -6.56 -5.05
CA GLY A 90 -17.84 -7.83 -4.72
C GLY A 90 -17.35 -8.67 -5.91
N ARG A 91 -17.62 -8.24 -7.15
CA ARG A 91 -17.45 -9.08 -8.35
C ARG A 91 -16.22 -8.75 -9.20
N SER A 92 -15.71 -7.53 -9.15
CA SER A 92 -14.59 -7.10 -10.01
C SER A 92 -13.44 -6.59 -9.16
N ARG A 93 -12.19 -6.78 -9.63
CA ARG A 93 -11.03 -6.13 -9.03
C ARG A 93 -11.10 -4.62 -9.29
N ASP A 94 -10.79 -3.81 -8.29
CA ASP A 94 -10.74 -2.35 -8.38
C ASP A 94 -9.59 -1.93 -9.30
N GLY A 95 -9.93 -1.42 -10.49
CA GLY A 95 -8.97 -0.92 -11.46
C GLY A 95 -8.26 0.37 -11.03
N GLY A 96 -8.78 1.08 -10.02
CA GLY A 96 -8.20 2.33 -9.51
C GLY A 96 -6.81 2.13 -8.93
N TYR A 97 -6.56 1.00 -8.28
CA TYR A 97 -5.25 0.66 -7.75
C TYR A 97 -4.21 0.42 -8.86
N VAL A 98 -4.55 -0.38 -9.87
CA VAL A 98 -3.63 -0.64 -11.00
C VAL A 98 -3.36 0.63 -11.80
N ALA A 99 -4.33 1.55 -11.88
CA ALA A 99 -4.16 2.84 -12.54
C ALA A 99 -3.11 3.75 -11.86
N ALA A 100 -2.84 3.55 -10.57
CA ALA A 100 -1.81 4.28 -9.83
C ALA A 100 -0.38 3.81 -10.16
N ILE A 101 -0.24 2.60 -10.70
CA ILE A 101 1.04 2.05 -11.17
C ILE A 101 1.37 2.66 -12.54
N ARG A 102 2.65 3.00 -12.73
CA ARG A 102 3.18 3.50 -14.00
C ARG A 102 3.76 2.34 -14.79
N TRP A 103 3.22 2.16 -15.99
CA TRP A 103 3.57 1.10 -16.92
C TRP A 103 4.21 1.70 -18.16
N GLU A 104 5.21 1.00 -18.69
CA GLU A 104 5.77 1.20 -20.01
C GLU A 104 4.84 0.57 -21.07
N SER A 105 5.08 0.87 -22.35
CA SER A 105 4.27 0.37 -23.47
C SER A 105 4.34 -1.14 -23.66
N ASP A 106 5.37 -1.80 -23.12
CA ASP A 106 5.60 -3.25 -23.17
C ASP A 106 4.97 -4.01 -21.98
N GLY A 107 4.25 -3.31 -21.08
CA GLY A 107 3.61 -3.90 -19.90
C GLY A 107 4.54 -4.09 -18.71
N VAL A 108 5.77 -3.58 -18.75
CA VAL A 108 6.69 -3.54 -17.61
C VAL A 108 6.42 -2.31 -16.75
N ALA A 109 6.58 -2.42 -15.43
CA ALA A 109 6.49 -1.25 -14.57
C ALA A 109 7.69 -0.31 -14.79
N CYS A 110 7.42 0.99 -14.95
CA CYS A 110 8.43 2.02 -15.10
C CYS A 110 9.48 1.96 -13.98
N ALA A 111 10.70 2.40 -14.29
CA ALA A 111 11.75 2.54 -13.29
C ALA A 111 11.31 3.48 -12.14
N PRO A 112 11.61 3.15 -10.88
CA PRO A 112 11.32 4.02 -9.73
C PRO A 112 11.87 5.43 -9.91
N GLY A 113 11.13 6.44 -9.42
CA GLY A 113 11.53 7.84 -9.52
C GLY A 113 11.24 8.51 -10.87
N ARG A 114 10.90 7.76 -11.93
CA ARG A 114 10.46 8.37 -13.20
C ARG A 114 9.03 8.88 -13.13
N ARG A 115 8.82 10.09 -13.67
CA ARG A 115 7.49 10.66 -13.90
C ARG A 115 6.88 10.07 -15.17
N ARG A 116 5.54 10.01 -15.27
CA ARG A 116 4.87 9.65 -16.53
C ARG A 116 5.32 10.61 -17.63
N GLY A 117 5.85 10.09 -18.73
CA GLY A 117 6.22 10.86 -19.92
C GLY A 117 7.62 11.49 -19.93
N GLN A 118 8.60 10.92 -19.21
CA GLN A 118 10.02 11.33 -19.27
C GLN A 118 10.98 10.20 -19.69
#